data_AF-A0A537VTE0-F1
#
_entry.id   AF-A0A537VTE0-F1
#
_cell.length_a   1.000
_cell.length_b   1.000
_cell.length_c   1.000
_cell.angle_alpha   90.00
_cell.angle_beta   90.00
_cell.angle_gamma   90.00
#
_symmetry.space_group_name_H-M   'P 1'
#
loop_
_entity.id
_entity.type
_entity.pdbx_description
1 polymer ?
#
loop_
_entity_poly.entity_id
_entity_poly.type
_entity_poly.pdbx_seq_one_letter_code
_entity_poly.pdbx_strand_id
1 'polypeptide(L)'
;MVTVLYDEDCGFCRWSADELRAWDRRRGLTFVSIQNPRGAELLHAVPVAERLDSMHAVTPDGRVWSGGRSVPVILAELPGGSTLASIAATFPGTTEWFYRLVARHRQRLGRLLGQRVCSVDPSREGSALEVDVSGRLAYGRGMAVAERQMRIQTSLAPFLRGILGSAPLLGDPDACDFLAGNPEVPALPGYVETLQKWLEPQDRRWFAYGMPDPRAAEAASAALADELGLAFDPEDIILTRGAHGAMALAMATVLDPGDEVVFISPPWFFYEALILGAGATPVRVRANESTWDLDLDAIGAALSARTRMVLINTPNNPTGRIYPDDTLALLASLLERRSNEAGRAVYLLSDEAYSKILFDGNVMRSPASHYARTLVVHTFSKSTLAPAERLGYLAMPPTMPAREALRQAAMSAGLATSNMAPDAVMQYALPDLLHITVDMERLQLRRDRLLEALRAAGYQVHTPEGTFYLLVRSPIDDEGAFVRRLAQDKILAMSGDMFEMPGYFRLSITATDDMVERAIPVFEKAISETR
;
A
#
# COMPACT_ATOMS: atom_id res chain seq x y z
N MET A 1 28.74 -35.73 -12.76
CA MET A 1 28.27 -34.68 -13.68
C MET A 1 28.18 -33.39 -12.92
N VAL A 2 28.74 -32.33 -13.50
CA VAL A 2 28.64 -30.97 -12.94
C VAL A 2 27.28 -30.39 -13.32
N THR A 3 26.57 -29.81 -12.36
CA THR A 3 25.31 -29.12 -12.63
C THR A 3 25.57 -27.64 -12.84
N VAL A 4 25.29 -27.14 -14.05
CA VAL A 4 25.35 -25.73 -14.41
C VAL A 4 24.00 -25.10 -14.12
N LEU A 5 24.01 -24.05 -13.30
CA LEU A 5 22.82 -23.27 -12.99
C LEU A 5 22.88 -21.91 -13.67
N TYR A 6 21.78 -21.58 -14.34
CA TYR A 6 21.64 -20.36 -15.14
C TYR A 6 20.30 -19.67 -14.88
N ASP A 7 20.28 -18.36 -15.07
CA ASP A 7 19.08 -17.54 -14.97
C ASP A 7 18.21 -17.75 -16.22
N GLU A 8 17.00 -18.31 -16.05
CA GLU A 8 16.08 -18.55 -17.17
C GLU A 8 15.37 -17.30 -17.65
N ASP A 9 15.35 -16.21 -16.88
CA ASP A 9 14.76 -14.93 -17.29
C ASP A 9 15.76 -14.10 -18.12
N CYS A 10 17.07 -14.32 -17.93
CA CYS A 10 18.13 -13.68 -18.71
C CYS A 10 18.33 -14.32 -20.10
N GLY A 11 18.08 -13.55 -21.16
CA GLY A 11 18.27 -13.99 -22.54
C GLY A 11 19.71 -14.41 -22.90
N PHE A 12 20.71 -13.72 -22.35
CA PHE A 12 22.11 -14.08 -22.56
C PHE A 12 22.51 -15.36 -21.80
N CYS A 13 22.00 -15.56 -20.58
CA CYS A 13 22.26 -16.77 -19.80
C CYS A 13 21.64 -18.01 -20.47
N ARG A 14 20.41 -17.89 -21.00
CA ARG A 14 19.79 -18.97 -21.80
C ARG A 14 20.64 -19.32 -23.02
N TRP A 15 21.03 -18.32 -23.80
CA TRP A 15 21.90 -18.55 -24.97
C TRP A 15 23.24 -19.20 -24.58
N SER A 16 23.89 -18.73 -23.51
CA SER A 16 25.14 -19.31 -23.03
C SER A 16 24.97 -20.77 -22.58
N ALA A 17 23.85 -21.10 -21.91
CA ALA A 17 23.52 -22.46 -21.53
C ALA A 17 23.29 -23.36 -22.77
N ASP A 18 22.64 -22.83 -23.81
CA ASP A 18 22.42 -23.55 -25.08
C ASP A 18 23.71 -23.83 -25.85
N GLU A 19 24.63 -22.87 -25.90
CA GLU A 19 25.97 -23.07 -26.50
C GLU A 19 26.79 -24.11 -25.72
N LEU A 20 26.76 -24.05 -24.39
CA LEU A 20 27.44 -25.03 -23.54
C LEU A 20 26.83 -26.44 -23.72
N ARG A 21 25.50 -26.54 -23.85
CA ARG A 21 24.81 -27.80 -24.18
C ARG A 21 25.25 -28.35 -25.54
N ALA A 22 25.38 -27.48 -26.55
CA ALA A 22 25.81 -27.88 -27.88
C ALA A 22 27.28 -28.36 -27.89
N TRP A 23 28.13 -27.78 -27.04
CA TRP A 23 29.53 -28.19 -26.89
C TRP A 23 29.69 -29.47 -26.04
N ASP A 24 28.82 -29.73 -25.07
CA ASP A 24 28.88 -30.91 -24.19
C ASP A 24 28.50 -32.25 -24.87
N ARG A 25 29.33 -32.69 -25.82
CA ARG A 25 29.13 -33.96 -26.54
C ARG A 25 29.28 -35.20 -25.65
N ARG A 26 29.89 -35.06 -24.46
CA ARG A 26 30.13 -36.16 -23.51
C ARG A 26 29.03 -36.27 -22.44
N ARG A 27 28.09 -35.32 -22.40
CA ARG A 27 27.05 -35.21 -21.38
C ARG A 27 27.64 -35.15 -19.97
N GLY A 28 28.74 -34.43 -19.81
CA GLY A 28 29.38 -34.18 -18.51
C GLY A 28 28.65 -33.14 -17.65
N LEU A 29 27.83 -32.30 -18.31
CA LEU A 29 27.07 -31.22 -17.72
C LEU A 29 25.57 -31.55 -17.64
N THR A 30 24.94 -31.13 -16.54
CA THR A 30 23.48 -31.06 -16.41
C THR A 30 23.10 -29.60 -16.25
N PHE A 31 22.03 -29.15 -16.88
CA PHE A 31 21.62 -27.75 -16.84
C PHE A 31 20.30 -27.61 -16.10
N VAL A 32 20.27 -26.75 -15.09
CA VAL A 32 19.09 -26.52 -14.26
C VAL A 32 18.89 -25.00 -14.15
N SER A 33 17.69 -24.50 -14.45
CA SER A 33 17.42 -23.08 -14.20
C SER A 33 17.41 -22.78 -12.71
N ILE A 34 17.90 -21.61 -12.32
CA ILE A 34 17.91 -21.16 -10.91
C ILE A 34 16.47 -21.07 -10.36
N GLN A 35 15.53 -20.71 -11.22
CA GLN A 35 14.10 -20.63 -10.96
C GLN A 35 13.44 -22.02 -10.78
N ASN A 36 14.08 -23.11 -11.22
CA ASN A 36 13.59 -24.47 -10.97
C ASN A 36 13.76 -24.84 -9.49
N PRO A 37 12.80 -25.55 -8.85
CA PRO A 37 12.93 -26.01 -7.46
C PRO A 37 14.24 -26.75 -7.15
N ARG A 38 14.72 -27.57 -8.10
CA ARG A 38 16.02 -28.27 -7.97
C ARG A 38 17.21 -27.32 -8.05
N GLY A 39 17.08 -26.23 -8.80
CA GLY A 39 18.13 -25.20 -8.88
C GLY A 39 18.26 -24.41 -7.58
N ALA A 40 17.12 -24.05 -6.99
CA ALA A 40 17.06 -23.39 -5.69
C ALA A 40 17.64 -24.26 -4.55
N GLU A 41 17.41 -25.57 -4.57
CA GLU A 41 17.99 -26.54 -3.62
C GLU A 41 19.52 -26.61 -3.74
N LEU A 42 20.04 -26.71 -4.96
CA LEU A 42 21.47 -26.79 -5.23
C LEU A 42 22.23 -25.52 -4.85
N LEU A 43 21.57 -24.36 -4.81
CA LEU A 43 22.15 -23.07 -4.45
C LEU A 43 21.76 -22.62 -3.03
N HIS A 44 21.25 -23.50 -2.16
CA HIS A 44 20.81 -23.13 -0.81
C HIS A 44 21.89 -22.38 0.00
N ALA A 45 23.17 -22.71 -0.19
CA ALA A 45 24.31 -22.09 0.47
C ALA A 45 24.79 -20.77 -0.16
N VAL A 46 24.28 -20.40 -1.34
CA VAL A 46 24.59 -19.12 -2.01
C VAL A 46 23.55 -18.08 -1.61
N PRO A 47 23.94 -16.87 -1.15
CA PRO A 47 23.02 -15.79 -0.85
C PRO A 47 22.10 -15.48 -2.02
N VAL A 48 20.81 -15.22 -1.77
CA VAL A 48 19.80 -15.03 -2.82
C VAL A 48 20.19 -13.91 -3.80
N ALA A 49 20.78 -12.82 -3.31
CA ALA A 49 21.28 -11.72 -4.12
C ALA A 49 22.34 -12.19 -5.14
N GLU A 50 23.24 -13.10 -4.76
CA GLU A 50 24.33 -13.58 -5.61
C GLU A 50 23.89 -14.64 -6.63
N ARG A 51 22.72 -15.27 -6.42
CA ARG A 51 22.23 -16.36 -7.29
C ARG A 51 21.95 -15.89 -8.71
N LEU A 52 21.33 -14.72 -8.87
CA LEU A 52 20.96 -14.18 -10.18
C LEU A 52 22.05 -13.30 -10.81
N ASP A 53 23.07 -12.96 -10.04
CA ASP A 53 24.16 -12.11 -10.50
C ASP A 53 25.18 -12.87 -11.34
N SER A 54 25.23 -14.20 -11.24
CA SER A 54 26.20 -15.01 -11.95
C SER A 54 25.70 -16.40 -12.37
N MET A 55 26.51 -17.11 -13.15
CA MET A 55 26.32 -18.51 -13.48
C MET A 55 27.04 -19.35 -12.42
N HIS A 56 26.41 -20.45 -12.02
CA HIS A 56 26.95 -21.33 -10.99
C HIS A 56 27.23 -22.73 -11.53
N ALA A 57 28.21 -23.40 -10.94
CA ALA A 57 28.50 -24.81 -11.17
C ALA A 57 28.50 -25.56 -9.83
N VAL A 58 27.78 -26.66 -9.75
CA VAL A 58 27.76 -27.55 -8.57
C VAL A 58 28.38 -28.88 -8.93
N THR A 59 29.45 -29.24 -8.24
CA THR A 59 30.16 -30.51 -8.43
C THR A 59 29.43 -31.67 -7.72
N PRO A 60 29.70 -32.93 -8.08
CA PRO A 60 29.01 -34.09 -7.48
C PRO A 60 29.13 -34.21 -5.95
N ASP A 61 30.16 -33.62 -5.36
CA ASP A 61 30.39 -33.56 -3.91
C ASP A 61 29.67 -32.37 -3.23
N GLY A 62 28.84 -31.63 -3.97
CA GLY A 62 27.99 -30.56 -3.45
C GLY A 62 28.67 -29.19 -3.33
N ARG A 63 29.91 -29.02 -3.80
CA ARG A 63 30.58 -27.71 -3.77
C ARG A 63 30.01 -26.80 -4.84
N VAL A 64 29.76 -25.54 -4.47
CA VAL A 64 29.24 -24.51 -5.35
C VAL A 64 30.34 -23.56 -5.79
N TRP A 65 30.41 -23.30 -7.09
CA TRP A 65 31.33 -22.36 -7.73
C TRP A 65 30.50 -21.29 -8.45
N SER A 66 30.77 -20.02 -8.17
CA SER A 66 30.01 -18.87 -8.70
C SER A 66 30.89 -17.95 -9.55
N GLY A 67 30.29 -17.19 -10.46
CA GLY A 67 31.00 -16.17 -11.23
C GLY A 67 32.13 -16.74 -12.11
N GLY A 68 33.25 -16.04 -12.19
CA GLY A 68 34.42 -16.51 -12.93
C GLY A 68 35.03 -17.79 -12.36
N ARG A 69 34.79 -18.12 -11.09
CA ARG A 69 35.27 -19.37 -10.47
C ARG A 69 34.52 -20.61 -10.98
N SER A 70 33.33 -20.46 -11.54
CA SER A 70 32.58 -21.58 -12.15
C SER A 70 33.14 -21.98 -13.52
N VAL A 71 33.75 -21.03 -14.23
CA VAL A 71 34.27 -21.20 -15.60
C VAL A 71 35.25 -22.37 -15.74
N PRO A 72 36.33 -22.50 -14.94
CA PRO A 72 37.25 -23.63 -15.08
C PRO A 72 36.60 -24.98 -14.77
N VAL A 73 35.63 -25.02 -13.85
CA VAL A 73 34.90 -26.24 -13.49
C VAL A 73 34.03 -26.71 -14.65
N ILE A 74 33.34 -25.78 -15.34
CA ILE A 74 32.51 -26.08 -16.50
C ILE A 74 33.37 -26.50 -17.69
N LEU A 75 34.47 -25.78 -17.97
CA LEU A 75 35.37 -26.08 -19.09
C LEU A 75 36.03 -27.45 -18.94
N ALA A 76 36.31 -27.91 -17.72
CA ALA A 76 36.94 -29.22 -17.49
C ALA A 76 36.08 -30.39 -17.97
N GLU A 77 34.76 -30.24 -18.00
CA GLU A 77 33.82 -31.29 -18.44
C GLU A 77 33.61 -31.30 -19.96
N LEU A 78 34.02 -30.23 -20.67
CA LEU A 78 33.79 -30.07 -22.10
C LEU A 78 34.85 -30.79 -22.97
N PRO A 79 34.48 -31.30 -24.16
CA PRO A 79 35.44 -31.92 -25.08
C PRO A 79 36.53 -30.93 -25.52
N GLY A 80 37.79 -31.22 -25.18
CA GLY A 80 38.94 -30.35 -25.47
C GLY A 80 39.08 -29.14 -24.53
N GLY A 81 38.23 -29.02 -23.51
CA GLY A 81 38.22 -27.89 -22.59
C GLY A 81 39.25 -27.96 -21.45
N SER A 82 39.96 -29.08 -21.27
CA SER A 82 40.91 -29.27 -20.16
C SER A 82 42.08 -28.28 -20.16
N THR A 83 42.62 -27.94 -21.33
CA THR A 83 43.67 -26.92 -21.47
C THR A 83 43.14 -25.52 -21.13
N LEU A 84 41.93 -25.19 -21.57
CA LEU A 84 41.28 -23.90 -21.25
C LEU A 84 40.91 -23.80 -19.77
N ALA A 85 40.43 -24.89 -19.18
CA ALA A 85 40.16 -24.99 -17.75
C ALA A 85 41.42 -24.78 -16.92
N SER A 86 42.55 -25.39 -17.32
CA SER A 86 43.84 -25.21 -16.65
C SER A 86 44.30 -23.76 -16.72
N ILE A 87 44.21 -23.12 -17.89
CA ILE A 87 44.58 -21.70 -18.06
C ILE A 87 43.68 -20.80 -17.19
N ALA A 88 42.36 -21.02 -17.21
CA ALA A 88 41.41 -20.24 -16.42
C ALA A 88 41.63 -20.41 -14.90
N ALA A 89 42.02 -21.61 -14.46
CA ALA A 89 42.33 -21.90 -13.05
C ALA A 89 43.68 -21.32 -12.60
N THR A 90 44.68 -21.21 -13.49
CA THR A 90 45.99 -20.60 -13.19
C THR A 90 45.88 -19.09 -12.98
N PHE A 91 44.92 -18.42 -13.63
CA PHE A 91 44.73 -16.97 -13.55
C PHE A 91 43.34 -16.58 -13.02
N PRO A 92 42.99 -16.92 -11.77
CA PRO A 92 41.62 -16.77 -11.25
C PRO A 92 41.14 -15.31 -11.23
N GLY A 93 42.04 -14.35 -10.93
CA GLY A 93 41.70 -12.92 -10.96
C GLY A 93 41.37 -12.41 -12.37
N THR A 94 42.11 -12.88 -13.38
CA THR A 94 41.89 -12.52 -14.79
C THR A 94 40.60 -13.15 -15.32
N THR A 95 40.33 -14.41 -14.95
CA THR A 95 39.10 -15.12 -15.28
C THR A 95 37.88 -14.43 -14.66
N GLU A 96 37.96 -14.04 -13.39
CA GLU A 96 36.91 -13.28 -12.71
C GLU A 96 36.70 -11.90 -13.34
N TRP A 97 37.77 -11.18 -13.67
CA TRP A 97 37.68 -9.89 -14.35
C TRP A 97 36.99 -10.00 -15.71
N PHE A 98 37.39 -10.98 -16.54
CA PHE A 98 36.79 -11.22 -17.86
C PHE A 98 35.33 -11.64 -17.73
N TYR A 99 35.03 -12.54 -16.78
CA TYR A 99 33.66 -12.93 -16.47
C TYR A 99 32.79 -11.72 -16.10
N ARG A 100 33.24 -10.87 -15.17
CA ARG A 100 32.52 -9.67 -14.77
C ARG A 100 32.34 -8.68 -15.91
N LEU A 101 33.31 -8.56 -16.80
CA LEU A 101 33.20 -7.72 -18.00
C LEU A 101 32.07 -8.21 -18.91
N VAL A 102 32.01 -9.51 -19.18
CA VAL A 102 30.93 -10.13 -19.98
C VAL A 102 29.59 -10.01 -19.26
N ALA A 103 29.54 -10.30 -17.96
CA ALA A 103 28.34 -10.23 -17.14
C ALA A 103 27.76 -8.80 -17.10
N ARG A 104 28.59 -7.76 -16.96
CA ARG A 104 28.14 -6.35 -17.04
C ARG A 104 27.55 -5.97 -18.39
N HIS A 105 28.01 -6.59 -19.47
CA HIS A 105 27.54 -6.31 -20.83
C HIS A 105 26.50 -7.30 -21.34
N ARG A 106 26.04 -8.26 -20.50
CA ARG A 106 25.14 -9.36 -20.90
C ARG A 106 23.84 -8.87 -21.54
N GLN A 107 23.33 -7.70 -21.15
CA GLN A 107 22.16 -7.10 -21.79
C GLN A 107 22.41 -6.63 -23.22
N ARG A 108 23.54 -5.94 -23.47
CA ARG A 108 23.92 -5.48 -24.81
C ARG A 108 24.25 -6.67 -25.70
N LEU A 109 24.98 -7.65 -25.17
CA LEU A 109 25.30 -8.90 -25.87
C LEU A 109 24.05 -9.71 -26.20
N GLY A 110 23.10 -9.82 -25.26
CA GLY A 110 21.81 -10.47 -25.51
C GLY A 110 21.02 -9.81 -26.64
N ARG A 111 20.97 -8.47 -26.69
CA ARG A 111 20.32 -7.73 -27.79
C ARG A 111 20.99 -7.98 -29.15
N LEU A 112 22.32 -7.99 -29.20
CA LEU A 112 23.08 -8.31 -30.42
C LEU A 112 22.83 -9.74 -30.91
N LEU A 113 22.52 -10.66 -29.99
CA LEU A 113 22.19 -12.06 -30.26
C LEU A 113 20.68 -12.30 -30.44
N GLY A 114 19.86 -11.24 -30.57
CA GLY A 114 18.42 -11.34 -30.79
C GLY A 114 17.59 -11.85 -29.59
N GLN A 115 18.13 -11.79 -28.37
CA GLN A 115 17.49 -12.27 -27.15
C GLN A 115 16.74 -11.16 -26.39
N ARG A 116 15.70 -11.53 -25.62
CA ARG A 116 14.90 -10.60 -24.78
C ARG A 116 15.75 -9.94 -23.66
N VAL A 117 15.34 -8.75 -23.23
CA VAL A 117 16.03 -7.91 -22.22
C VAL A 117 16.04 -8.58 -20.84
N CYS A 118 17.18 -8.50 -20.15
CA CYS A 118 17.41 -9.04 -18.81
C CYS A 118 16.92 -8.07 -17.73
N SER A 119 16.35 -8.56 -16.63
CA SER A 119 15.79 -7.75 -15.52
C SER A 119 16.77 -7.42 -14.38
N VAL A 120 17.98 -7.97 -14.38
CA VAL A 120 18.95 -7.86 -13.26
C VAL A 120 20.27 -7.23 -13.70
N ASP A 121 20.67 -6.14 -13.05
CA ASP A 121 21.95 -5.42 -13.24
C ASP A 121 22.95 -5.76 -12.11
N PRO A 122 24.07 -6.44 -12.42
CA PRO A 122 25.05 -6.87 -11.42
C PRO A 122 26.01 -5.75 -10.96
N SER A 123 25.76 -4.48 -11.31
CA SER A 123 26.64 -3.35 -10.96
C SER A 123 26.40 -2.74 -9.57
N ARG A 124 25.46 -3.26 -8.77
CA ARG A 124 25.26 -2.85 -7.38
C ARG A 124 26.25 -3.54 -6.44
N GLU A 125 27.46 -3.01 -6.32
CA GLU A 125 28.38 -3.35 -5.21
C GLU A 125 27.87 -2.73 -3.91
N GLY A 126 27.85 -3.54 -2.84
CA GLY A 126 27.07 -3.32 -1.63
C GLY A 126 27.46 -2.14 -0.74
N SER A 127 26.44 -1.61 -0.06
CA SER A 127 26.57 -0.83 1.16
C SER A 127 25.46 -1.21 2.13
N ALA A 128 25.85 -1.72 3.30
CA ALA A 128 25.19 -1.69 4.60
C ALA A 128 23.65 -1.84 4.70
N LEU A 129 23.25 -2.89 5.43
CA LEU A 129 21.93 -3.11 6.07
C LEU A 129 20.72 -3.13 5.11
N GLU A 130 20.44 -4.29 4.52
CA GLU A 130 19.19 -4.50 3.77
C GLU A 130 18.35 -5.64 4.35
N VAL A 131 17.21 -5.25 4.89
CA VAL A 131 15.98 -6.05 4.93
C VAL A 131 15.55 -6.28 3.48
N ASP A 132 15.36 -7.54 3.09
CA ASP A 132 15.05 -8.01 1.73
C ASP A 132 13.91 -7.21 1.03
N VAL A 133 14.27 -6.45 -0.01
CA VAL A 133 13.40 -5.52 -0.78
C VAL A 133 12.87 -6.14 -2.08
N SER A 134 12.98 -7.46 -2.29
CA SER A 134 12.72 -8.07 -3.61
C SER A 134 11.26 -8.45 -3.93
N GLY A 135 10.27 -8.22 -3.05
CA GLY A 135 8.85 -8.32 -3.42
C GLY A 135 8.35 -9.71 -3.87
N ARG A 136 9.14 -10.78 -3.68
CA ARG A 136 8.66 -12.17 -3.59
C ARG A 136 9.37 -12.86 -2.45
N LEU A 137 8.66 -13.03 -1.34
CA LEU A 137 9.09 -13.90 -0.26
C LEU A 137 9.08 -15.36 -0.78
N ALA A 138 10.22 -15.82 -1.27
CA ALA A 138 10.45 -17.24 -1.54
C ALA A 138 10.63 -17.99 -0.21
N TYR A 139 9.53 -18.22 0.51
CA TYR A 139 9.56 -19.11 1.67
C TYR A 139 9.52 -20.56 1.21
N GLY A 140 10.64 -21.25 1.43
CA GLY A 140 10.77 -22.69 1.23
C GLY A 140 9.67 -23.47 1.97
N ARG A 141 9.30 -24.63 1.42
CA ARG A 141 8.28 -25.49 2.03
C ARG A 141 8.70 -25.88 3.44
N GLY A 142 7.90 -25.38 4.38
CA GLY A 142 8.06 -25.40 5.83
C GLY A 142 7.46 -24.11 6.38
N MET A 143 6.23 -23.75 5.95
CA MET A 143 5.72 -22.41 6.18
C MET A 143 5.45 -22.16 7.67
N ALA A 144 6.24 -21.29 8.28
CA ALA A 144 6.00 -20.79 9.63
C ALA A 144 4.78 -19.86 9.72
N VAL A 145 4.26 -19.37 8.59
CA VAL A 145 3.15 -18.40 8.50
C VAL A 145 2.11 -18.81 7.45
N ALA A 146 0.86 -18.39 7.63
CA ALA A 146 -0.22 -18.69 6.69
C ALA A 146 -0.01 -18.04 5.31
N GLU A 147 -0.39 -18.74 4.23
CA GLU A 147 -0.32 -18.22 2.85
C GLU A 147 -1.05 -16.89 2.66
N ARG A 148 -2.20 -16.75 3.36
CA ARG A 148 -2.97 -15.49 3.39
C ARG A 148 -2.10 -14.32 3.86
N GLN A 149 -1.24 -14.53 4.86
CA GLN A 149 -0.34 -13.48 5.32
C GLN A 149 0.76 -13.14 4.32
N MET A 150 1.24 -14.11 3.56
CA MET A 150 2.20 -13.82 2.48
C MET A 150 1.56 -12.94 1.40
N ARG A 151 0.29 -13.18 1.05
CA ARG A 151 -0.47 -12.32 0.12
C ARG A 151 -0.66 -10.91 0.68
N ILE A 152 -1.00 -10.79 1.96
CA ILE A 152 -1.11 -9.49 2.64
C ILE A 152 0.23 -8.76 2.60
N GLN A 153 1.34 -9.40 2.99
CA GLN A 153 2.68 -8.80 2.91
C GLN A 153 3.02 -8.33 1.50
N THR A 154 2.65 -9.10 0.48
CA THR A 154 2.85 -8.72 -0.93
C THR A 154 2.06 -7.46 -1.28
N SER A 155 0.78 -7.37 -0.87
CA SER A 155 -0.05 -6.17 -1.11
C SER A 155 0.49 -4.93 -0.41
N LEU A 156 1.15 -5.08 0.75
CA LEU A 156 1.72 -3.98 1.52
C LEU A 156 3.14 -3.59 1.09
N ALA A 157 3.79 -4.39 0.26
CA ALA A 157 5.20 -4.22 -0.05
C ALA A 157 5.55 -2.84 -0.64
N PRO A 158 4.79 -2.25 -1.60
CA PRO A 158 5.07 -0.91 -2.09
C PRO A 158 5.05 0.15 -0.98
N PHE A 159 4.00 0.14 -0.16
CA PHE A 159 3.87 1.06 0.98
C PHE A 159 5.02 0.89 1.98
N LEU A 160 5.32 -0.33 2.42
CA LEU A 160 6.38 -0.58 3.40
C LEU A 160 7.76 -0.17 2.88
N ARG A 161 8.06 -0.44 1.60
CA ARG A 161 9.31 0.00 0.97
C ARG A 161 9.44 1.52 0.97
N GLY A 162 8.38 2.23 0.57
CA GLY A 162 8.40 3.69 0.51
C GLY A 162 8.57 4.34 1.89
N ILE A 163 7.88 3.82 2.91
CA ILE A 163 8.03 4.29 4.30
C ILE A 163 9.44 4.01 4.83
N LEU A 164 9.96 2.79 4.66
CA LEU A 164 11.31 2.43 5.12
C LEU A 164 12.40 3.24 4.40
N GLY A 165 12.23 3.52 3.11
CA GLY A 165 13.14 4.38 2.35
C GLY A 165 13.16 5.84 2.83
N SER A 166 12.06 6.29 3.44
CA SER A 166 11.93 7.65 4.01
C SER A 166 12.42 7.75 5.46
N ALA A 167 12.61 6.61 6.13
CA ALA A 167 12.97 6.54 7.55
C ALA A 167 14.17 7.39 7.99
N PRO A 168 15.24 7.57 7.19
CA PRO A 168 16.37 8.40 7.59
C PRO A 168 16.05 9.88 7.83
N LEU A 169 14.96 10.40 7.24
CA LEU A 169 14.53 11.80 7.38
C LEU A 169 13.29 11.96 8.26
N LEU A 170 12.63 10.86 8.63
CA LEU A 170 11.46 10.91 9.54
C LEU A 170 11.91 11.42 10.92
N GLY A 171 11.32 12.53 11.34
CA GLY A 171 11.67 13.19 12.60
C GLY A 171 12.92 14.09 12.54
N ASP A 172 13.52 14.32 11.36
CA ASP A 172 14.50 15.40 11.18
C ASP A 172 13.77 16.75 11.30
N PRO A 173 14.10 17.61 12.29
CA PRO A 173 13.43 18.89 12.49
C PRO A 173 13.63 19.87 11.32
N ASP A 174 14.66 19.67 10.51
CA ASP A 174 14.90 20.49 9.32
C ASP A 174 14.17 19.96 8.08
N ALA A 175 13.63 18.73 8.13
CA ALA A 175 12.87 18.19 7.00
C ALA A 175 11.51 18.87 6.87
N CYS A 176 11.02 18.97 5.65
CA CYS A 176 9.62 19.29 5.39
C CYS A 176 8.88 17.98 5.13
N ASP A 177 8.15 17.50 6.14
CA ASP A 177 7.44 16.22 6.07
C ASP A 177 6.06 16.39 5.40
N PHE A 178 5.98 15.96 4.14
CA PHE A 178 4.71 15.84 3.40
C PHE A 178 4.35 14.36 3.13
N LEU A 179 4.98 13.40 3.78
CA LEU A 179 4.82 11.97 3.49
C LEU A 179 3.45 11.45 3.95
N ALA A 180 3.18 11.56 5.25
CA ALA A 180 2.03 10.99 5.90
C ALA A 180 1.05 12.07 6.39
N GLY A 181 -0.21 11.67 6.57
CA GLY A 181 -1.24 12.50 7.20
C GLY A 181 -1.10 12.59 8.72
N ASN A 182 0.10 12.86 9.21
CA ASN A 182 0.43 12.97 10.63
C ASN A 182 0.47 14.45 11.05
N PRO A 183 0.24 14.74 12.34
CA PRO A 183 0.39 16.09 12.85
C PRO A 183 1.86 16.53 12.87
N GLU A 184 2.16 17.67 12.24
CA GLU A 184 3.44 18.39 12.36
C GLU A 184 3.34 19.58 13.34
N VAL A 185 2.21 19.68 14.04
CA VAL A 185 1.91 20.71 15.04
C VAL A 185 1.51 20.04 16.36
N PRO A 186 1.59 20.77 17.50
CA PRO A 186 1.02 20.30 18.75
C PRO A 186 -0.45 19.90 18.60
N ALA A 187 -0.94 19.10 19.55
CA ALA A 187 -2.34 18.70 19.60
C ALA A 187 -3.28 19.91 19.51
N LEU A 188 -4.45 19.73 18.88
CA LEU A 188 -5.43 20.79 18.72
C LEU A 188 -5.86 21.36 20.08
N PRO A 189 -6.20 22.67 20.16
CA PRO A 189 -6.65 23.28 21.40
C PRO A 189 -7.78 22.49 22.06
N GLY A 190 -7.66 22.23 23.36
CA GLY A 190 -8.65 21.48 24.14
C GLY A 190 -8.51 19.95 24.06
N TYR A 191 -7.69 19.41 23.14
CA TYR A 191 -7.58 17.95 22.96
C TYR A 191 -6.93 17.29 24.18
N VAL A 192 -5.79 17.83 24.63
CA VAL A 192 -5.05 17.30 25.78
C VAL A 192 -5.83 17.50 27.08
N GLU A 193 -6.44 18.67 27.27
CA GLU A 193 -7.27 18.98 28.43
C GLU A 193 -8.48 18.04 28.52
N THR A 194 -9.09 17.73 27.38
CA THR A 194 -10.19 16.74 27.29
C THR A 194 -9.73 15.36 27.74
N LEU A 195 -8.57 14.88 27.28
CA LEU A 195 -8.07 13.58 27.73
C LEU A 195 -7.74 13.59 29.23
N GLN A 196 -7.12 14.64 29.74
CA GLN A 196 -6.82 14.80 31.16
C GLN A 196 -8.08 14.78 32.04
N LYS A 197 -9.16 15.43 31.58
CA LYS A 197 -10.46 15.44 32.26
C LYS A 197 -11.04 14.04 32.45
N TRP A 198 -10.87 13.15 31.48
CA TRP A 198 -11.45 11.79 31.50
C TRP A 198 -10.49 10.70 31.95
N LEU A 199 -9.22 11.04 32.20
CA LEU A 199 -8.21 10.10 32.67
C LEU A 199 -8.44 9.65 34.11
N GLU A 200 -8.88 10.56 34.98
CA GLU A 200 -9.11 10.26 36.41
C GLU A 200 -10.35 9.36 36.60
N PRO A 201 -10.23 8.21 37.28
CA PRO A 201 -11.36 7.31 37.52
C PRO A 201 -12.50 7.94 38.34
N GLN A 202 -13.69 7.99 37.76
CA GLN A 202 -14.88 8.52 38.47
C GLN A 202 -15.63 7.45 39.26
N ASP A 203 -15.44 6.17 38.94
CA ASP A 203 -15.98 5.05 39.70
C ASP A 203 -15.12 3.77 39.58
N ARG A 204 -15.44 2.74 40.37
CA ARG A 204 -14.68 1.47 40.43
C ARG A 204 -14.65 0.66 39.13
N ARG A 205 -15.54 0.94 38.17
CA ARG A 205 -15.66 0.25 36.87
C ARG A 205 -14.98 1.02 35.74
N TRP A 206 -14.37 2.16 36.01
CA TRP A 206 -13.78 3.05 35.00
C TRP A 206 -12.76 2.39 34.07
N PHE A 207 -12.06 1.36 34.55
CA PHE A 207 -11.12 0.57 33.74
C PHE A 207 -11.48 -0.92 33.72
N ALA A 208 -12.72 -1.27 34.08
CA ALA A 208 -13.17 -2.65 34.07
C ALA A 208 -13.54 -3.12 32.67
N TYR A 209 -13.44 -4.43 32.42
CA TYR A 209 -14.03 -5.03 31.23
C TYR A 209 -15.54 -4.76 31.21
N GLY A 210 -16.04 -4.31 30.07
CA GLY A 210 -17.44 -3.97 29.88
C GLY A 210 -17.80 -3.85 28.41
N MET A 211 -19.11 -3.68 28.17
CA MET A 211 -19.60 -3.22 26.88
C MET A 211 -19.12 -1.78 26.63
N PRO A 212 -19.04 -1.32 25.37
CA PRO A 212 -18.74 0.08 25.07
C PRO A 212 -19.61 1.05 25.87
N ASP A 213 -19.04 2.18 26.28
CA ASP A 213 -19.77 3.17 27.08
C ASP A 213 -20.98 3.70 26.29
N PRO A 214 -22.21 3.57 26.81
CA PRO A 214 -23.41 4.04 26.11
C PRO A 214 -23.38 5.52 25.74
N ARG A 215 -22.78 6.37 26.58
CA ARG A 215 -22.69 7.83 26.32
C ARG A 215 -21.87 8.13 25.07
N ALA A 216 -20.87 7.30 24.79
CA ALA A 216 -20.03 7.44 23.62
C ALA A 216 -20.80 7.08 22.34
N ALA A 217 -21.59 6.00 22.37
CA ALA A 217 -22.48 5.63 21.26
C ALA A 217 -23.61 6.64 21.05
N GLU A 218 -24.21 7.15 22.13
CA GLU A 218 -25.22 8.23 22.10
C GLU A 218 -24.64 9.51 21.48
N ALA A 219 -23.45 9.95 21.90
CA ALA A 219 -22.82 11.13 21.35
C ALA A 219 -22.46 10.96 19.86
N ALA A 220 -21.92 9.80 19.48
CA ALA A 220 -21.59 9.51 18.09
C ALA A 220 -22.83 9.40 17.19
N SER A 221 -23.90 8.75 17.67
CA SER A 221 -25.17 8.64 16.92
C SER A 221 -25.83 10.01 16.73
N ALA A 222 -25.87 10.86 17.77
CA ALA A 222 -26.39 12.23 17.67
C ALA A 222 -25.58 13.07 16.67
N ALA A 223 -24.25 13.05 16.77
CA ALA A 223 -23.40 13.80 15.84
C ALA A 223 -23.52 13.33 14.40
N LEU A 224 -23.59 12.00 14.17
CA LEU A 224 -23.78 11.44 12.85
C LEU A 224 -25.19 11.74 12.29
N ALA A 225 -26.20 11.76 13.15
CA ALA A 225 -27.56 12.12 12.77
C ALA A 225 -27.65 13.58 12.31
N ASP A 226 -26.97 14.50 13.00
CA ASP A 226 -26.87 15.90 12.61
C ASP A 226 -26.09 16.07 11.29
N GLU A 227 -24.99 15.32 11.12
CA GLU A 227 -24.16 15.38 9.91
C GLU A 227 -24.88 14.84 8.67
N LEU A 228 -25.61 13.72 8.81
CA LEU A 228 -26.22 13.00 7.69
C LEU A 228 -27.71 13.26 7.50
N GLY A 229 -28.38 13.89 8.47
CA GLY A 229 -29.83 14.05 8.47
C GLY A 229 -30.60 12.73 8.57
N LEU A 230 -30.00 11.70 9.18
CA LEU A 230 -30.58 10.36 9.36
C LEU A 230 -30.67 10.04 10.86
N ALA A 231 -31.83 9.57 11.33
CA ALA A 231 -32.05 9.26 12.75
C ALA A 231 -31.39 7.92 13.16
N PHE A 232 -30.10 7.95 13.48
CA PHE A 232 -29.38 6.78 14.02
C PHE A 232 -29.77 6.54 15.48
N ASP A 233 -30.01 5.27 15.84
CA ASP A 233 -30.06 4.89 17.25
C ASP A 233 -28.62 4.68 17.78
N PRO A 234 -28.37 4.80 19.09
CA PRO A 234 -27.06 4.48 19.65
C PRO A 234 -26.57 3.06 19.30
N GLU A 235 -27.47 2.08 19.21
CA GLU A 235 -27.14 0.69 18.84
C GLU A 235 -26.74 0.53 17.36
N ASP A 236 -26.96 1.55 16.51
CA ASP A 236 -26.43 1.55 15.15
C ASP A 236 -24.93 1.81 15.08
N ILE A 237 -24.34 2.29 16.17
CA ILE A 237 -22.96 2.74 16.23
C ILE A 237 -22.13 1.75 17.03
N ILE A 238 -21.13 1.16 16.38
CA ILE A 238 -20.13 0.33 17.05
C ILE A 238 -18.81 1.07 17.05
N LEU A 239 -18.38 1.48 18.24
CA LEU A 239 -17.08 2.12 18.44
C LEU A 239 -15.96 1.14 18.14
N THR A 240 -14.94 1.62 17.42
CA THR A 240 -13.85 0.81 16.88
C THR A 240 -12.50 1.49 17.06
N ARG A 241 -11.43 0.72 16.83
CA ARG A 241 -10.04 1.19 16.87
C ARG A 241 -9.66 2.03 15.62
N GLY A 242 -10.38 3.12 15.40
CA GLY A 242 -10.32 3.97 14.21
C GLY A 242 -10.91 3.30 12.96
N ALA A 243 -10.89 4.00 11.82
CA ALA A 243 -11.45 3.51 10.55
C ALA A 243 -10.92 2.14 10.10
N HIS A 244 -9.65 1.83 10.38
CA HIS A 244 -9.08 0.50 10.10
C HIS A 244 -9.86 -0.61 10.82
N GLY A 245 -10.13 -0.43 12.12
CA GLY A 245 -10.92 -1.37 12.91
C GLY A 245 -12.37 -1.45 12.43
N ALA A 246 -12.97 -0.32 12.04
CA ALA A 246 -14.32 -0.26 11.49
C ALA A 246 -14.46 -1.04 10.17
N MET A 247 -13.51 -0.87 9.23
CA MET A 247 -13.50 -1.63 7.99
C MET A 247 -13.29 -3.12 8.22
N ALA A 248 -12.33 -3.49 9.08
CA ALA A 248 -12.11 -4.88 9.44
C ALA A 248 -13.36 -5.51 10.09
N LEU A 249 -14.04 -4.76 10.95
CA LEU A 249 -15.29 -5.16 11.57
C LEU A 249 -16.41 -5.33 10.54
N ALA A 250 -16.58 -4.38 9.63
CA ALA A 250 -17.57 -4.44 8.56
C ALA A 250 -17.39 -5.70 7.73
N MET A 251 -16.15 -5.96 7.30
CA MET A 251 -15.78 -7.15 6.53
C MET A 251 -16.06 -8.44 7.33
N ALA A 252 -15.63 -8.51 8.60
CA ALA A 252 -15.89 -9.66 9.46
C ALA A 252 -17.39 -9.89 9.78
N THR A 253 -18.22 -8.86 9.61
CA THR A 253 -19.67 -8.93 9.86
C THR A 253 -20.42 -9.53 8.67
N VAL A 254 -20.02 -9.23 7.43
CA VAL A 254 -20.84 -9.53 6.25
C VAL A 254 -20.20 -10.43 5.19
N LEU A 255 -18.89 -10.71 5.29
CA LEU A 255 -18.16 -11.52 4.33
C LEU A 255 -17.96 -12.96 4.81
N ASP A 256 -18.09 -13.90 3.88
CA ASP A 256 -17.59 -15.27 4.02
C ASP A 256 -16.25 -15.44 3.27
N PRO A 257 -15.41 -16.41 3.66
CA PRO A 257 -14.22 -16.75 2.87
C PRO A 257 -14.56 -17.05 1.41
N GLY A 258 -13.84 -16.40 0.49
CA GLY A 258 -14.06 -16.51 -0.95
C GLY A 258 -15.08 -15.53 -1.54
N ASP A 259 -15.79 -14.75 -0.72
CA ASP A 259 -16.55 -13.60 -1.21
C ASP A 259 -15.65 -12.60 -1.94
N GLU A 260 -16.22 -11.84 -2.86
CA GLU A 260 -15.51 -10.78 -3.58
C GLU A 260 -15.85 -9.41 -3.01
N VAL A 261 -14.82 -8.58 -2.84
CA VAL A 261 -14.95 -7.17 -2.49
C VAL A 261 -14.40 -6.35 -3.64
N VAL A 262 -15.27 -5.58 -4.29
CA VAL A 262 -14.86 -4.61 -5.32
C VAL A 262 -14.37 -3.35 -4.62
N PHE A 263 -13.21 -2.82 -4.98
CA PHE A 263 -12.71 -1.55 -4.46
C PHE A 263 -12.11 -0.69 -5.58
N ILE A 264 -12.10 0.62 -5.34
CA ILE A 264 -11.70 1.62 -6.34
C ILE A 264 -10.21 1.94 -6.22
N SER A 265 -9.53 1.91 -7.36
CA SER A 265 -8.15 2.34 -7.54
C SER A 265 -8.11 3.72 -8.22
N PRO A 266 -7.29 4.68 -7.76
CA PRO A 266 -6.26 4.52 -6.72
C PRO A 266 -6.86 4.39 -5.31
N PRO A 267 -6.40 3.41 -4.50
CA PRO A 267 -7.00 3.14 -3.20
C PRO A 267 -6.25 3.84 -2.06
N TRP A 268 -6.87 3.87 -0.87
CA TRP A 268 -6.06 3.84 0.34
C TRP A 268 -5.34 2.49 0.42
N PHE A 269 -4.01 2.56 0.53
CA PHE A 269 -3.06 1.45 0.37
C PHE A 269 -3.29 0.19 1.23
N PHE A 270 -4.21 0.21 2.20
CA PHE A 270 -4.53 -0.95 3.05
C PHE A 270 -5.83 -1.69 2.66
N TYR A 271 -6.63 -1.23 1.69
CA TYR A 271 -7.89 -1.90 1.35
C TYR A 271 -7.68 -3.36 0.92
N GLU A 272 -6.72 -3.63 0.02
CA GLU A 272 -6.44 -5.00 -0.42
C GLU A 272 -6.03 -5.91 0.74
N ALA A 273 -5.16 -5.41 1.62
CA ALA A 273 -4.71 -6.15 2.80
C ALA A 273 -5.87 -6.49 3.76
N LEU A 274 -6.81 -5.57 3.97
CA LEU A 274 -8.00 -5.78 4.78
C LEU A 274 -8.93 -6.85 4.18
N ILE A 275 -9.19 -6.76 2.87
CA ILE A 275 -10.03 -7.72 2.14
C ILE A 275 -9.42 -9.13 2.23
N LEU A 276 -8.11 -9.24 1.96
CA LEU A 276 -7.37 -10.49 2.12
C LEU A 276 -7.41 -10.98 3.56
N GLY A 277 -7.28 -10.09 4.55
CA GLY A 277 -7.37 -10.39 5.97
C GLY A 277 -8.69 -11.04 6.38
N ALA A 278 -9.80 -10.59 5.78
CA ALA A 278 -11.12 -11.17 5.96
C ALA A 278 -11.31 -12.52 5.22
N GLY A 279 -10.31 -13.01 4.48
CA GLY A 279 -10.42 -14.23 3.68
C GLY A 279 -11.20 -14.05 2.37
N ALA A 280 -11.49 -12.80 2.00
CA ALA A 280 -12.18 -12.45 0.78
C ALA A 280 -11.19 -12.23 -0.40
N THR A 281 -11.75 -12.07 -1.59
CA THR A 281 -11.03 -11.84 -2.84
C THR A 281 -11.14 -10.37 -3.23
N PRO A 282 -10.03 -9.61 -3.28
CA PRO A 282 -10.03 -8.23 -3.74
C PRO A 282 -10.23 -8.18 -5.26
N VAL A 283 -11.23 -7.41 -5.69
CA VAL A 283 -11.52 -7.13 -7.11
C VAL A 283 -11.31 -5.64 -7.35
N ARG A 284 -10.22 -5.30 -8.04
CA ARG A 284 -9.81 -3.91 -8.26
C ARG A 284 -10.49 -3.34 -9.50
N VAL A 285 -11.08 -2.15 -9.36
CA VAL A 285 -11.64 -1.37 -10.47
C VAL A 285 -10.98 0.01 -10.50
N ARG A 286 -10.56 0.48 -11.67
CA ARG A 286 -9.98 1.82 -11.78
C ARG A 286 -11.09 2.88 -11.82
N ALA A 287 -10.86 3.98 -11.13
CA ALA A 287 -11.61 5.22 -11.30
C ALA A 287 -11.39 5.77 -12.73
N ASN A 288 -12.27 6.66 -13.14
CA ASN A 288 -12.09 7.40 -14.38
C ASN A 288 -10.85 8.30 -14.26
N GLU A 289 -9.78 8.02 -14.98
CA GLU A 289 -8.49 8.74 -14.83
C GLU A 289 -8.56 10.23 -15.23
N SER A 290 -9.61 10.66 -15.94
CA SER A 290 -9.78 12.07 -16.32
C SER A 290 -10.51 12.90 -15.26
N THR A 291 -11.37 12.29 -14.46
CA THR A 291 -12.20 12.98 -13.45
C THR A 291 -11.94 12.50 -12.02
N TRP A 292 -11.23 11.39 -11.87
CA TRP A 292 -11.12 10.59 -10.64
C TRP A 292 -12.44 10.13 -10.03
N ASP A 293 -13.52 10.18 -10.80
CA ASP A 293 -14.84 9.72 -10.39
C ASP A 293 -15.00 8.20 -10.55
N LEU A 294 -16.08 7.65 -10.01
CA LEU A 294 -16.41 6.24 -10.17
C LEU A 294 -16.70 5.90 -11.63
N ASP A 295 -16.06 4.84 -12.15
CA ASP A 295 -16.42 4.25 -13.43
C ASP A 295 -17.51 3.19 -13.20
N LEU A 296 -18.78 3.60 -13.32
CA LEU A 296 -19.92 2.74 -13.03
C LEU A 296 -20.05 1.55 -13.98
N ASP A 297 -19.60 1.69 -15.23
CA ASP A 297 -19.60 0.60 -16.21
C ASP A 297 -18.55 -0.44 -15.83
N ALA A 298 -17.34 0.00 -15.48
CA ALA A 298 -16.29 -0.88 -15.00
C ALA A 298 -16.64 -1.55 -13.66
N ILE A 299 -17.28 -0.82 -12.74
CA ILE A 299 -17.81 -1.40 -11.50
C ILE A 299 -18.83 -2.47 -11.84
N GLY A 300 -19.82 -2.16 -12.69
CA GLY A 300 -20.87 -3.09 -13.10
C GLY A 300 -20.31 -4.37 -13.73
N ALA A 301 -19.30 -4.25 -14.60
CA ALA A 301 -18.61 -5.38 -15.22
C ALA A 301 -17.81 -6.24 -14.23
N ALA A 302 -17.35 -5.65 -13.13
CA ALA A 302 -16.62 -6.36 -12.08
C ALA A 302 -17.53 -7.08 -11.07
N LEU A 303 -18.82 -6.74 -11.01
CA LEU A 303 -19.76 -7.41 -10.11
C LEU A 303 -20.06 -8.83 -10.60
N SER A 304 -19.85 -9.81 -9.72
CA SER A 304 -20.08 -11.23 -9.98
C SER A 304 -21.10 -11.82 -8.99
N ALA A 305 -21.40 -13.13 -9.09
CA ALA A 305 -22.25 -13.83 -8.12
C ALA A 305 -21.60 -13.95 -6.73
N ARG A 306 -20.27 -13.80 -6.66
CA ARG A 306 -19.51 -13.82 -5.39
C ARG A 306 -19.37 -12.45 -4.77
N THR A 307 -19.69 -11.37 -5.48
CA THR A 307 -19.58 -10.03 -4.91
C THR A 307 -20.49 -9.89 -3.70
N ARG A 308 -19.92 -9.46 -2.59
CA ARG A 308 -20.62 -9.23 -1.33
C ARG A 308 -20.51 -7.79 -0.85
N MET A 309 -19.50 -7.07 -1.32
CA MET A 309 -19.25 -5.70 -0.92
C MET A 309 -18.61 -4.90 -2.06
N VAL A 310 -18.98 -3.64 -2.16
CA VAL A 310 -18.23 -2.60 -2.89
C VAL A 310 -17.69 -1.62 -1.86
N LEU A 311 -16.42 -1.24 -1.94
CA LEU A 311 -15.76 -0.30 -1.05
C LEU A 311 -15.42 0.97 -1.83
N ILE A 312 -15.97 2.10 -1.36
CA ILE A 312 -15.63 3.43 -1.88
C ILE A 312 -15.13 4.32 -0.74
N ASN A 313 -14.29 5.29 -1.08
CA ASN A 313 -13.77 6.28 -0.14
C ASN A 313 -14.02 7.69 -0.67
N THR A 314 -14.77 8.48 0.08
CA THR A 314 -15.14 9.84 -0.28
C THR A 314 -15.19 10.72 0.99
N PRO A 315 -14.48 11.87 1.02
CA PRO A 315 -13.48 12.32 0.06
C PRO A 315 -12.32 11.31 -0.09
N ASN A 316 -11.88 11.09 -1.32
CA ASN A 316 -10.94 10.02 -1.66
C ASN A 316 -9.50 10.35 -1.25
N ASN A 317 -8.80 9.39 -0.63
CA ASN A 317 -7.35 9.33 -0.60
C ASN A 317 -6.87 8.36 -1.68
N PRO A 318 -6.08 8.79 -2.67
CA PRO A 318 -5.23 10.00 -2.67
C PRO A 318 -5.75 11.20 -3.47
N THR A 319 -6.86 11.09 -4.19
CA THR A 319 -7.22 12.10 -5.22
C THR A 319 -7.88 13.36 -4.64
N GLY A 320 -8.49 13.27 -3.47
CA GLY A 320 -9.29 14.33 -2.88
C GLY A 320 -10.70 14.44 -3.46
N ARG A 321 -11.12 13.52 -4.34
CA ARG A 321 -12.43 13.53 -5.01
C ARG A 321 -13.58 13.29 -4.04
N ILE A 322 -14.62 14.12 -4.13
CA ILE A 322 -15.93 13.90 -3.53
C ILE A 322 -16.85 13.33 -4.63
N TYR A 323 -17.46 12.17 -4.38
CA TYR A 323 -18.32 11.58 -5.41
C TYR A 323 -19.66 12.32 -5.50
N PRO A 324 -20.10 12.73 -6.70
CA PRO A 324 -21.36 13.44 -6.88
C PRO A 324 -22.59 12.61 -6.47
N ASP A 325 -23.63 13.31 -6.04
CA ASP A 325 -24.94 12.74 -5.66
C ASP A 325 -25.53 11.83 -6.76
N ASP A 326 -25.52 12.30 -8.02
CA ASP A 326 -26.00 11.54 -9.18
C ASP A 326 -25.20 10.24 -9.37
N THR A 327 -23.87 10.29 -9.21
CA THR A 327 -23.00 9.11 -9.31
C THR A 327 -23.33 8.11 -8.20
N LEU A 328 -23.54 8.58 -6.96
CA LEU A 328 -23.91 7.75 -5.82
C LEU A 328 -25.30 7.11 -5.99
N ALA A 329 -26.27 7.85 -6.54
CA ALA A 329 -27.61 7.35 -6.84
C ALA A 329 -27.58 6.26 -7.94
N LEU A 330 -26.76 6.43 -8.97
CA LEU A 330 -26.56 5.43 -10.02
C LEU A 330 -25.83 4.19 -9.48
N LEU A 331 -24.81 4.36 -8.63
CA LEU A 331 -24.15 3.26 -7.94
C LEU A 331 -25.16 2.49 -7.07
N ALA A 332 -25.95 3.17 -6.26
CA ALA A 332 -26.99 2.54 -5.44
C ALA A 332 -27.95 1.70 -6.28
N SER A 333 -28.40 2.24 -7.41
CA SER A 333 -29.26 1.54 -8.36
C SER A 333 -28.60 0.29 -8.95
N LEU A 334 -27.30 0.37 -9.27
CA LEU A 334 -26.51 -0.77 -9.74
C LEU A 334 -26.40 -1.88 -8.67
N LEU A 335 -26.10 -1.51 -7.43
CA LEU A 335 -25.95 -2.46 -6.32
C LEU A 335 -27.28 -3.12 -5.93
N GLU A 336 -28.39 -2.39 -5.99
CA GLU A 336 -29.72 -2.95 -5.73
C GLU A 336 -30.10 -3.97 -6.80
N ARG A 337 -29.91 -3.63 -8.10
CA ARG A 337 -30.13 -4.60 -9.20
C ARG A 337 -29.29 -5.85 -9.01
N ARG A 338 -27.99 -5.69 -8.72
CA ARG A 338 -27.09 -6.83 -8.51
C ARG A 338 -27.50 -7.69 -7.32
N SER A 339 -27.93 -7.05 -6.22
CA SER A 339 -28.41 -7.76 -5.04
C SER A 339 -29.63 -8.62 -5.34
N ASN A 340 -30.57 -8.08 -6.14
CA ASN A 340 -31.78 -8.79 -6.56
C ASN A 340 -31.46 -9.96 -7.50
N GLU A 341 -30.60 -9.75 -8.49
CA GLU A 341 -30.17 -10.80 -9.43
C GLU A 341 -29.42 -11.95 -8.74
N ALA A 342 -28.57 -11.63 -7.77
CA ALA A 342 -27.82 -12.63 -7.02
C ALA A 342 -28.65 -13.32 -5.92
N GLY A 343 -29.84 -12.80 -5.60
CA GLY A 343 -30.64 -13.26 -4.46
C GLY A 343 -29.94 -13.05 -3.11
N ARG A 344 -28.96 -12.15 -3.06
CA ARG A 344 -28.10 -11.89 -1.89
C ARG A 344 -27.67 -10.44 -1.88
N ALA A 345 -27.72 -9.80 -0.70
CA ALA A 345 -27.27 -8.42 -0.53
C ALA A 345 -25.81 -8.20 -0.98
N VAL A 346 -25.56 -7.13 -1.73
CA VAL A 346 -24.25 -6.54 -1.96
C VAL A 346 -24.16 -5.28 -1.10
N TYR A 347 -23.28 -5.26 -0.09
CA TYR A 347 -23.14 -4.09 0.77
C TYR A 347 -22.28 -3.01 0.10
N LEU A 348 -22.50 -1.76 0.49
CA LEU A 348 -21.56 -0.67 0.22
C LEU A 348 -20.80 -0.38 1.51
N LEU A 349 -19.47 -0.41 1.49
CA LEU A 349 -18.65 0.09 2.57
C LEU A 349 -18.20 1.50 2.20
N SER A 350 -18.71 2.49 2.92
CA SER A 350 -18.38 3.90 2.73
C SER A 350 -17.29 4.30 3.72
N ASP A 351 -16.06 4.44 3.24
CA ASP A 351 -14.96 5.02 4.04
C ASP A 351 -15.04 6.55 3.97
N GLU A 352 -15.57 7.14 5.04
CA GLU A 352 -15.82 8.58 5.18
C GLU A 352 -14.81 9.24 6.13
N ALA A 353 -13.59 8.68 6.21
CA ALA A 353 -12.54 9.15 7.13
C ALA A 353 -12.17 10.65 7.00
N TYR A 354 -12.51 11.28 5.87
CA TYR A 354 -12.23 12.69 5.58
C TYR A 354 -13.50 13.55 5.44
N SER A 355 -14.68 13.09 5.91
CA SER A 355 -15.96 13.80 5.70
C SER A 355 -15.96 15.25 6.20
N LYS A 356 -15.14 15.57 7.21
CA LYS A 356 -14.99 16.92 7.77
C LYS A 356 -13.93 17.79 7.11
N ILE A 357 -13.17 17.25 6.16
CA ILE A 357 -12.05 17.96 5.52
C ILE A 357 -12.45 18.24 4.07
N LEU A 358 -13.25 19.29 3.90
CA LEU A 358 -13.82 19.72 2.62
C LEU A 358 -13.41 21.16 2.33
N PHE A 359 -12.91 21.43 1.13
CA PHE A 359 -12.47 22.77 0.74
C PHE A 359 -13.52 23.51 -0.08
N ASP A 360 -13.35 24.82 -0.23
CA ASP A 360 -14.13 25.69 -1.13
C ASP A 360 -15.63 25.71 -0.83
N GLY A 361 -16.02 25.39 0.41
CA GLY A 361 -17.42 25.23 0.79
C GLY A 361 -18.10 24.01 0.17
N ASN A 362 -17.33 23.06 -0.37
CA ASN A 362 -17.86 21.80 -0.86
C ASN A 362 -18.61 21.06 0.25
N VAL A 363 -19.64 20.31 -0.16
CA VAL A 363 -20.45 19.49 0.73
C VAL A 363 -20.36 18.05 0.24
N MET A 364 -20.18 17.13 1.19
CA MET A 364 -20.27 15.70 0.95
C MET A 364 -21.67 15.20 1.31
N ARG A 365 -22.21 14.29 0.50
CA ARG A 365 -23.36 13.44 0.87
C ARG A 365 -22.85 12.04 1.18
N SER A 366 -23.25 11.48 2.32
CA SER A 366 -22.94 10.09 2.62
C SER A 366 -23.64 9.17 1.62
N PRO A 367 -22.95 8.18 1.05
CA PRO A 367 -23.57 7.12 0.25
C PRO A 367 -24.72 6.38 0.94
N ALA A 368 -24.78 6.41 2.28
CA ALA A 368 -25.89 5.84 3.04
C ALA A 368 -27.25 6.52 2.78
N SER A 369 -27.25 7.75 2.27
CA SER A 369 -28.47 8.45 1.84
C SER A 369 -29.06 7.90 0.54
N HIS A 370 -28.24 7.23 -0.29
CA HIS A 370 -28.67 6.64 -1.57
C HIS A 370 -28.89 5.14 -1.49
N TYR A 371 -28.12 4.45 -0.64
CA TYR A 371 -28.14 2.99 -0.58
C TYR A 371 -28.29 2.48 0.86
N ALA A 372 -29.43 1.84 1.14
CA ALA A 372 -29.79 1.41 2.50
C ALA A 372 -28.83 0.34 3.09
N ARG A 373 -28.16 -0.46 2.24
CA ARG A 373 -27.18 -1.47 2.67
C ARG A 373 -25.76 -0.90 2.71
N THR A 374 -25.63 0.35 3.14
CA THR A 374 -24.34 1.02 3.32
C THR A 374 -23.87 0.88 4.77
N LEU A 375 -22.67 0.36 4.95
CA LEU A 375 -21.92 0.39 6.21
C LEU A 375 -21.02 1.63 6.18
N VAL A 376 -21.22 2.54 7.12
CA VAL A 376 -20.50 3.82 7.16
C VAL A 376 -19.32 3.70 8.12
N VAL A 377 -18.13 4.03 7.64
CA VAL A 377 -16.90 4.07 8.42
C VAL A 377 -16.50 5.52 8.67
N HIS A 378 -16.25 5.86 9.92
CA HIS A 378 -15.73 7.17 10.30
C HIS A 378 -14.58 7.02 11.30
N THR A 379 -13.72 8.05 11.36
CA THR A 379 -12.59 8.10 12.28
C THR A 379 -12.33 9.52 12.76
N PHE A 380 -11.87 9.65 14.00
CA PHE A 380 -11.43 10.94 14.57
C PHE A 380 -9.98 11.25 14.20
N SER A 381 -9.25 10.27 13.67
CA SER A 381 -7.83 10.39 13.29
C SER A 381 -7.50 11.59 12.41
N LYS A 382 -8.45 12.04 11.57
CA LYS A 382 -8.24 13.06 10.55
C LYS A 382 -8.78 14.39 10.99
N SER A 383 -10.02 14.41 11.49
CA SER A 383 -10.65 15.61 12.02
C SER A 383 -9.93 16.18 13.25
N THR A 384 -9.26 15.36 14.07
CA THR A 384 -8.52 15.84 15.26
C THR A 384 -7.00 15.81 15.11
N LEU A 385 -6.47 15.39 13.96
CA LEU A 385 -5.04 15.13 13.71
C LEU A 385 -4.39 14.18 14.74
N ALA A 386 -5.16 13.30 15.38
CA ALA A 386 -4.66 12.33 16.35
C ALA A 386 -4.84 10.87 15.89
N PRO A 387 -4.16 10.43 14.79
CA PRO A 387 -4.35 9.09 14.25
C PRO A 387 -3.92 7.96 15.19
N ALA A 388 -3.02 8.24 16.13
CA ALA A 388 -2.50 7.27 17.09
C ALA A 388 -3.51 6.89 18.19
N GLU A 389 -4.53 7.72 18.45
CA GLU A 389 -5.51 7.50 19.54
C GLU A 389 -6.60 6.49 19.20
N ARG A 390 -6.60 5.98 17.96
CA ARG A 390 -7.41 4.84 17.51
C ARG A 390 -8.91 4.96 17.86
N LEU A 391 -9.53 6.10 17.62
CA LEU A 391 -10.97 6.30 17.80
C LEU A 391 -11.71 6.41 16.47
N GLY A 392 -12.78 5.62 16.31
CA GLY A 392 -13.68 5.67 15.17
C GLY A 392 -14.93 4.83 15.41
N TYR A 393 -15.76 4.66 14.40
CA TYR A 393 -16.95 3.82 14.47
C TYR A 393 -17.35 3.22 13.12
N LEU A 394 -18.08 2.11 13.21
CA LEU A 394 -18.89 1.56 12.14
C LEU A 394 -20.35 1.92 12.44
N ALA A 395 -21.04 2.51 11.47
CA ALA A 395 -22.45 2.89 11.60
C ALA A 395 -23.33 2.18 10.56
N MET A 396 -24.54 1.83 11.00
CA MET A 396 -25.57 1.22 10.17
C MET A 396 -26.76 2.19 10.03
N PRO A 397 -27.13 2.64 8.82
CA PRO A 397 -28.21 3.61 8.64
C PRO A 397 -29.55 3.04 9.10
N PRO A 398 -30.48 3.90 9.56
CA PRO A 398 -31.79 3.46 10.03
C PRO A 398 -32.65 2.81 8.95
N THR A 399 -32.33 3.06 7.68
CA THR A 399 -33.00 2.45 6.51
C THR A 399 -32.50 1.03 6.22
N MET A 400 -31.47 0.53 6.92
CA MET A 400 -30.82 -0.75 6.63
C MET A 400 -31.76 -1.95 6.84
N PRO A 401 -31.98 -2.81 5.83
CA PRO A 401 -32.74 -4.04 5.99
C PRO A 401 -32.05 -5.00 6.96
N ALA A 402 -32.84 -5.65 7.82
CA ALA A 402 -32.33 -6.58 8.84
C ALA A 402 -31.27 -5.97 9.78
N ARG A 403 -31.32 -4.65 10.00
CA ARG A 403 -30.39 -3.87 10.85
C ARG A 403 -30.12 -4.53 12.21
N GLU A 404 -31.15 -5.01 12.89
CA GLU A 404 -30.96 -5.64 14.21
C GLU A 404 -30.10 -6.92 14.13
N ALA A 405 -30.32 -7.77 13.13
CA ALA A 405 -29.48 -8.95 12.95
C ALA A 405 -28.02 -8.56 12.62
N LEU A 406 -27.82 -7.48 11.88
CA LEU A 406 -26.49 -6.96 11.57
C LEU A 406 -25.80 -6.36 12.79
N ARG A 407 -26.51 -5.64 13.67
CA ARG A 407 -25.98 -5.16 14.95
C ARG A 407 -25.46 -6.32 15.80
N GLN A 408 -26.25 -7.39 15.94
CA GLN A 408 -25.85 -8.59 16.69
C GLN A 408 -24.64 -9.31 16.06
N ALA A 409 -24.62 -9.41 14.73
CA ALA A 409 -23.50 -9.99 14.00
C ALA A 409 -22.21 -9.16 14.17
N ALA A 410 -22.31 -7.84 14.09
CA ALA A 410 -21.17 -6.94 14.26
C ALA A 410 -20.67 -6.92 15.70
N MET A 411 -21.54 -6.99 16.70
CA MET A 411 -21.12 -7.19 18.08
C MET A 411 -20.31 -8.49 18.24
N SER A 412 -20.80 -9.59 17.66
CA SER A 412 -20.11 -10.89 17.68
C SER A 412 -18.75 -10.85 16.97
N ALA A 413 -18.70 -10.23 15.78
CA ALA A 413 -17.48 -10.04 15.01
C ALA A 413 -16.47 -9.13 15.75
N GLY A 414 -16.96 -8.10 16.44
CA GLY A 414 -16.16 -7.20 17.27
C GLY A 414 -15.46 -7.92 18.41
N LEU A 415 -16.19 -8.80 19.12
CA LEU A 415 -15.62 -9.65 20.18
C LEU A 415 -14.58 -10.61 19.61
N ALA A 416 -14.89 -11.28 18.49
CA ALA A 416 -14.02 -12.27 17.87
C ALA A 416 -12.71 -11.66 17.33
N THR A 417 -12.73 -10.40 16.91
CA THR A 417 -11.59 -9.72 16.27
C THR A 417 -10.91 -8.68 17.16
N SER A 418 -11.41 -8.47 18.39
CA SER A 418 -10.95 -7.39 19.30
C SER A 418 -11.01 -5.98 18.68
N ASN A 419 -11.91 -5.76 17.73
CA ASN A 419 -12.10 -4.47 17.06
C ASN A 419 -13.18 -3.59 17.69
N MET A 420 -13.98 -4.13 18.61
CA MET A 420 -14.95 -3.34 19.37
C MET A 420 -14.32 -2.76 20.63
N ALA A 421 -14.79 -1.58 21.03
CA ALA A 421 -14.32 -0.79 22.17
C ALA A 421 -12.88 -0.24 21.98
N PRO A 422 -12.73 1.03 21.56
CA PRO A 422 -11.47 1.75 21.70
C PRO A 422 -11.13 1.92 23.20
N ASP A 423 -9.95 2.43 23.52
CA ASP A 423 -9.53 2.55 24.92
C ASP A 423 -10.52 3.36 25.77
N ALA A 424 -10.70 2.99 27.04
CA ALA A 424 -11.75 3.52 27.90
C ALA A 424 -11.78 5.05 27.95
N VAL A 425 -10.60 5.68 28.10
CA VAL A 425 -10.46 7.15 28.12
C VAL A 425 -11.00 7.78 26.83
N MET A 426 -10.73 7.19 25.67
CA MET A 426 -11.21 7.69 24.38
C MET A 426 -12.73 7.58 24.24
N GLN A 427 -13.33 6.53 24.81
CA GLN A 427 -14.78 6.40 24.86
C GLN A 427 -15.40 7.50 25.73
N TYR A 428 -14.85 7.71 26.93
CA TYR A 428 -15.36 8.74 27.86
C TYR A 428 -15.17 10.16 27.32
N ALA A 429 -14.07 10.40 26.61
CA ALA A 429 -13.75 11.68 26.00
C ALA A 429 -14.54 11.99 24.73
N LEU A 430 -15.12 10.98 24.07
CA LEU A 430 -15.77 11.15 22.77
C LEU A 430 -16.80 12.29 22.71
N PRO A 431 -17.72 12.48 23.68
CA PRO A 431 -18.66 13.60 23.66
C PRO A 431 -17.99 14.97 23.55
N ASP A 432 -16.86 15.17 24.24
CA ASP A 432 -16.11 16.42 24.20
C ASP A 432 -15.25 16.51 22.93
N LEU A 433 -14.64 15.39 22.50
CA LEU A 433 -13.79 15.33 21.30
C LEU A 433 -14.56 15.61 20.01
N LEU A 434 -15.88 15.38 19.96
CA LEU A 434 -16.73 15.70 18.82
C LEU A 434 -16.70 17.19 18.45
N HIS A 435 -16.40 18.06 19.42
CA HIS A 435 -16.34 19.51 19.25
C HIS A 435 -14.94 20.02 18.86
N ILE A 436 -13.95 19.12 18.79
CA ILE A 436 -12.58 19.46 18.41
C ILE A 436 -12.37 19.04 16.96
N THR A 437 -12.05 19.98 16.10
CA THR A 437 -11.74 19.70 14.71
C THR A 437 -10.66 20.63 14.17
N VAL A 438 -10.00 20.19 13.09
CA VAL A 438 -9.01 20.98 12.35
C VAL A 438 -9.59 22.33 11.91
N ASP A 439 -8.73 23.34 11.93
CA ASP A 439 -9.04 24.64 11.34
C ASP A 439 -9.02 24.53 9.82
N MET A 440 -10.22 24.43 9.24
CA MET A 440 -10.40 24.29 7.80
C MET A 440 -10.02 25.53 7.01
N GLU A 441 -10.17 26.73 7.58
CA GLU A 441 -9.75 27.98 6.92
C GLU A 441 -8.23 27.98 6.76
N ARG A 442 -7.50 27.69 7.84
CA ARG A 442 -6.04 27.60 7.80
C ARG A 442 -5.55 26.48 6.88
N LEU A 443 -6.19 25.32 6.91
CA LEU A 443 -5.84 24.20 6.05
C LEU A 443 -6.07 24.55 4.56
N GLN A 444 -7.16 25.27 4.24
CA GLN A 444 -7.44 25.73 2.89
C GLN A 444 -6.41 26.76 2.42
N LEU A 445 -6.06 27.75 3.25
CA LEU A 445 -5.00 28.72 2.93
C LEU A 445 -3.67 28.03 2.61
N ARG A 446 -3.32 27.00 3.37
CA ARG A 446 -2.10 26.21 3.12
C ARG A 446 -2.18 25.42 1.81
N ARG A 447 -3.32 24.78 1.53
CA ARG A 447 -3.58 24.10 0.26
C ARG A 447 -3.36 25.07 -0.90
N ASP A 448 -3.99 26.23 -0.84
CA ASP A 448 -4.00 27.21 -1.92
C ASP A 448 -2.60 27.77 -2.17
N ARG A 449 -1.88 28.08 -1.08
CA ARG A 449 -0.50 28.57 -1.16
C ARG A 449 0.44 27.58 -1.85
N LEU A 450 0.42 26.31 -1.45
CA LEU A 450 1.28 25.28 -2.04
C LEU A 450 0.86 24.96 -3.47
N LEU A 451 -0.45 24.90 -3.74
CA LEU A 451 -1.01 24.68 -5.08
C LEU A 451 -0.57 25.78 -6.06
N GLU A 452 -0.70 27.05 -5.66
CA GLU A 452 -0.29 28.21 -6.46
C GLU A 452 1.21 28.15 -6.78
N ALA A 453 2.05 27.93 -5.77
CA ALA A 453 3.50 27.88 -5.94
C ALA A 453 3.96 26.75 -6.86
N LEU A 454 3.41 25.53 -6.68
CA LEU A 454 3.72 24.39 -7.55
C LEU A 454 3.30 24.67 -9.01
N ARG A 455 2.12 25.26 -9.23
CA ARG A 455 1.67 25.62 -10.58
C ARG A 455 2.53 26.70 -11.21
N ALA A 456 2.95 27.71 -10.44
CA ALA A 456 3.83 28.76 -10.91
C ALA A 456 5.21 28.22 -11.34
N ALA A 457 5.75 27.22 -10.61
CA ALA A 457 6.96 26.49 -11.00
C ALA A 457 6.76 25.59 -12.26
N GLY A 458 5.49 25.30 -12.59
CA GLY A 458 5.07 24.54 -13.77
C GLY A 458 4.90 23.04 -13.52
N TYR A 459 4.60 22.64 -12.29
CA TYR A 459 4.05 21.31 -12.00
C TYR A 459 2.59 21.21 -12.44
N GLN A 460 2.17 20.00 -12.81
CA GLN A 460 0.76 19.68 -12.99
C GLN A 460 0.22 19.13 -11.68
N VAL A 461 -0.70 19.85 -11.06
CA VAL A 461 -1.26 19.51 -9.73
C VAL A 461 -2.77 19.43 -9.83
N HIS A 462 -3.33 18.32 -9.37
CA HIS A 462 -4.77 18.16 -9.20
C HIS A 462 -5.24 18.98 -7.99
N THR A 463 -6.29 19.79 -8.17
CA THR A 463 -6.91 20.50 -7.03
C THR A 463 -7.82 19.53 -6.29
N PRO A 464 -7.53 19.16 -5.03
CA PRO A 464 -8.42 18.29 -4.28
C PRO A 464 -9.65 19.05 -3.77
N GLU A 465 -10.80 18.38 -3.76
CA GLU A 465 -12.06 18.90 -3.22
C GLU A 465 -12.15 18.72 -1.69
N GLY A 466 -11.41 17.75 -1.16
CA GLY A 466 -11.27 17.49 0.28
C GLY A 466 -10.00 16.73 0.63
N THR A 467 -9.94 16.16 1.83
CA THR A 467 -8.74 15.57 2.45
C THR A 467 -7.63 16.61 2.72
N PHE A 468 -6.40 16.16 2.97
CA PHE A 468 -5.23 17.04 3.08
C PHE A 468 -4.11 16.56 2.16
N TYR A 469 -4.46 16.02 0.99
CA TYR A 469 -3.51 15.49 0.04
C TYR A 469 -3.53 16.27 -1.27
N LEU A 470 -2.37 16.76 -1.69
CA LEU A 470 -2.15 17.25 -3.05
C LEU A 470 -1.56 16.11 -3.89
N LEU A 471 -2.14 15.88 -5.05
CA LEU A 471 -1.65 14.91 -6.02
C LEU A 471 -0.93 15.66 -7.16
N VAL A 472 0.37 15.40 -7.31
CA VAL A 472 1.26 16.10 -8.24
C VAL A 472 1.80 15.12 -9.28
N ARG A 473 1.72 15.48 -10.55
CA ARG A 473 2.37 14.69 -11.62
C ARG A 473 3.88 14.89 -11.56
N SER A 474 4.63 13.79 -11.60
CA SER A 474 6.08 13.83 -11.67
C SER A 474 6.54 14.52 -12.97
N PRO A 475 7.57 15.37 -12.93
CA PRO A 475 8.14 15.98 -14.13
C PRO A 475 9.00 15.01 -14.96
N ILE A 476 9.35 13.85 -14.40
CA ILE A 476 10.12 12.79 -15.07
C ILE A 476 9.40 11.44 -14.97
N ASP A 477 9.72 10.51 -15.87
CA ASP A 477 9.07 9.19 -15.93
C ASP A 477 9.32 8.31 -14.69
N ASP A 478 10.51 8.39 -14.08
CA ASP A 478 10.82 7.69 -12.82
C ASP A 478 10.44 8.59 -11.63
N GLU A 479 9.17 8.50 -11.18
CA GLU A 479 8.69 9.30 -10.05
C GLU A 479 9.46 9.01 -8.76
N GLY A 480 9.92 7.76 -8.59
CA GLY A 480 10.72 7.36 -7.44
C GLY A 480 12.08 8.09 -7.42
N ALA A 481 12.72 8.28 -8.58
CA ALA A 481 13.94 9.07 -8.68
C ALA A 481 13.68 10.54 -8.35
N PHE A 482 12.53 11.07 -8.78
CA PHE A 482 12.14 12.44 -8.45
C PHE A 482 11.92 12.63 -6.94
N VAL A 483 11.18 11.72 -6.30
CA VAL A 483 10.96 11.73 -4.84
C VAL A 483 12.28 11.58 -4.08
N ARG A 484 13.21 10.72 -4.53
CA ARG A 484 14.55 10.61 -3.93
C ARG A 484 15.37 11.89 -4.09
N ARG A 485 15.26 12.58 -5.23
CA ARG A 485 15.90 13.89 -5.47
C ARG A 485 15.35 14.95 -4.52
N LEU A 486 14.02 14.99 -4.29
CA LEU A 486 13.40 15.86 -3.30
C LEU A 486 13.91 15.57 -1.88
N ALA A 487 14.03 14.30 -1.52
CA ALA A 487 14.54 13.89 -0.21
C ALA A 487 16.00 14.34 0.05
N GLN A 488 16.84 14.44 -0.99
CA GLN A 488 18.20 14.99 -0.86
C GLN A 488 18.21 16.47 -0.41
N ASP A 489 17.17 17.22 -0.74
CA ASP A 489 16.96 18.60 -0.29
C ASP A 489 15.96 18.65 0.90
N LYS A 490 15.87 17.55 1.68
CA LYS A 490 15.04 17.38 2.89
C LYS A 490 13.53 17.56 2.69
N ILE A 491 13.01 17.25 1.50
CA ILE A 491 11.56 17.20 1.24
C ILE A 491 11.09 15.76 1.19
N LEU A 492 10.22 15.38 2.12
CA LEU A 492 9.60 14.06 2.15
C LEU A 492 8.26 14.08 1.41
N ALA A 493 8.10 13.24 0.40
CA ALA A 493 6.87 13.09 -0.38
C ALA A 493 6.53 11.61 -0.55
N MET A 494 5.25 11.29 -0.73
CA MET A 494 4.83 9.91 -0.97
C MET A 494 4.87 9.58 -2.46
N SER A 495 5.63 8.56 -2.84
CA SER A 495 5.74 8.08 -4.22
C SER A 495 4.45 7.39 -4.69
N GLY A 496 4.10 7.57 -5.96
CA GLY A 496 2.86 7.10 -6.57
C GLY A 496 2.69 5.58 -6.58
N ASP A 497 3.77 4.82 -6.68
CA ASP A 497 3.76 3.35 -6.60
C ASP A 497 3.18 2.82 -5.28
N MET A 498 3.25 3.61 -4.20
CA MET A 498 2.69 3.26 -2.89
C MET A 498 1.15 3.25 -2.87
N PHE A 499 0.50 3.91 -3.83
CA PHE A 499 -0.96 4.08 -3.90
C PHE A 499 -1.50 3.92 -5.33
N GLU A 500 -0.81 3.09 -6.15
CA GLU A 500 -1.24 2.70 -7.49
C GLU A 500 -1.34 3.82 -8.53
N MET A 501 -0.52 4.88 -8.39
CA MET A 501 -0.46 6.01 -9.33
C MET A 501 0.98 6.28 -9.83
N PRO A 502 1.60 5.36 -10.59
CA PRO A 502 2.93 5.61 -11.16
C PRO A 502 2.95 6.91 -11.98
N GLY A 503 4.06 7.65 -11.95
CA GLY A 503 4.16 8.98 -12.54
C GLY A 503 3.54 10.12 -11.71
N TYR A 504 3.04 9.85 -10.51
CA TYR A 504 2.59 10.86 -9.54
C TYR A 504 3.35 10.77 -8.22
N PHE A 505 3.30 11.84 -7.44
CA PHE A 505 3.64 11.83 -6.01
C PHE A 505 2.60 12.64 -5.25
N ARG A 506 2.46 12.35 -3.95
CA ARG A 506 1.46 12.96 -3.06
C ARG A 506 2.15 13.76 -1.95
N LEU A 507 1.61 14.92 -1.65
CA LEU A 507 2.04 15.79 -0.56
C LEU A 507 0.93 15.93 0.48
N SER A 508 1.22 15.67 1.75
CA SER A 508 0.31 15.90 2.87
C SER A 508 0.43 17.34 3.37
N ILE A 509 -0.65 18.12 3.30
CA ILE A 509 -0.70 19.50 3.83
C ILE A 509 -1.03 19.56 5.33
N THR A 510 -0.90 18.43 6.04
CA THR A 510 -0.76 18.45 7.51
C THR A 510 0.59 19.06 7.94
N ALA A 511 1.53 19.20 7.01
CA ALA A 511 2.74 20.01 7.14
C ALA A 511 2.44 21.44 7.63
N THR A 512 3.41 22.08 8.26
CA THR A 512 3.26 23.45 8.78
C THR A 512 3.35 24.50 7.67
N ASP A 513 2.90 25.72 7.95
CA ASP A 513 3.03 26.85 7.02
C ASP A 513 4.51 27.18 6.75
N ASP A 514 5.38 27.02 7.76
CA ASP A 514 6.84 27.16 7.61
C ASP A 514 7.41 26.09 6.66
N MET A 515 7.04 24.82 6.85
CA MET A 515 7.46 23.74 5.95
C MET A 515 7.03 24.01 4.50
N VAL A 516 5.83 24.54 4.29
CA VAL A 516 5.37 24.94 2.96
C VAL A 516 6.28 26.01 2.36
N GLU A 517 6.54 27.11 3.07
CA GLU A 517 7.39 28.19 2.56
C GLU A 517 8.83 27.74 2.31
N ARG A 518 9.40 26.87 3.16
CA ARG A 518 10.74 26.29 2.96
C ARG A 518 10.80 25.34 1.76
N ALA A 519 9.72 24.61 1.47
CA ALA A 519 9.67 23.63 0.40
C ALA A 519 9.52 24.24 -1.00
N ILE A 520 8.86 25.40 -1.12
CA ILE A 520 8.63 26.08 -2.40
C ILE A 520 9.92 26.27 -3.24
N PRO A 521 11.00 26.90 -2.73
CA PRO A 521 12.22 27.07 -3.52
C PRO A 521 12.89 25.74 -3.89
N VAL A 522 12.69 24.68 -3.09
CA VAL A 522 13.20 23.34 -3.41
C VAL A 522 12.43 22.72 -4.58
N PHE A 523 11.11 22.85 -4.62
CA PHE A 523 10.30 22.42 -5.75
C PHE A 523 10.67 23.18 -7.04
N GLU A 524 10.82 24.50 -6.96
CA GLU A 524 11.25 25.33 -8.10
C GLU A 524 12.59 24.89 -8.67
N LYS A 525 13.59 24.67 -7.79
CA LYS A 525 14.89 24.14 -8.17
C LYS A 525 14.78 22.75 -8.79
N ALA A 526 14.07 21.83 -8.15
CA ALA A 526 13.97 20.43 -8.57
C ALA A 526 13.35 20.29 -9.97
N ILE A 527 12.26 21.01 -10.27
CA ILE A 527 11.67 20.96 -11.62
C ILE A 527 12.57 21.62 -12.67
N SER A 528 13.30 22.68 -12.31
CA SER A 528 14.23 23.36 -13.24
C SER A 528 15.40 22.46 -13.66
N GLU A 529 15.88 21.59 -12.77
CA GLU A 529 16.97 20.63 -13.06
C GLU A 529 16.51 19.44 -13.92
N THR A 530 15.20 19.24 -14.08
CA THR A 530 14.61 18.18 -14.91
C THR A 530 14.22 18.62 -16.33
N ARG A 531 14.26 19.92 -16.61
CA ARG A 531 14.01 20.52 -17.93
C ARG A 531 15.33 20.84 -18.62
#